data_AF-A0A662YM04-F1
#
_entry.id   AF-A0A662YM04-F1
#
_cell.length_a   1.000
_cell.length_b   1.000
_cell.length_c   1.000
_cell.angle_alpha   90.00
_cell.angle_beta   90.00
_cell.angle_gamma   90.00
#
_symmetry.space_group_name_H-M   'P 1'
#
loop_
_entity.id
_entity.type
_entity.pdbx_description
1 polymer ?
#
loop_
_entity_poly.entity_id
_entity_poly.type
_entity_poly.pdbx_seq_one_letter_code
_entity_poly.pdbx_strand_id
1 'polypeptide(L)'
;MVIIQGSVPKDSERFQVDFQCGSSVKPRADVSFHLNPRFKKSAYVVCNTLQQERWGKEEITYEMPFKKGQPFETIILVQRDSFKVAVNGRHLLQYKHRVDLERVDTLGISGQVQIQAIGFVPNTGYEFCLELFTVNLSSSDSSDIALHLNSRMKSNTFVRNSYLRDSWGAEEVSQPEFPFTAGQYFEMLLCCDPSQFKVAVNGVHVLDYKHRVKGLEKINQLEIMGDVKLLDVKIW
;
A
#
# COMPACT_ATOMS: atom_id res chain seq x y z
N MET A 1 -6.16 2.29 -1.16
CA MET A 1 -6.65 3.26 -2.17
C MET A 1 -7.35 2.50 -3.28
N VAL A 2 -8.47 3.02 -3.80
CA VAL A 2 -9.17 2.45 -4.95
C VAL A 2 -9.13 3.46 -6.09
N ILE A 3 -8.72 3.03 -7.28
CA ILE A 3 -8.69 3.83 -8.50
C ILE A 3 -9.73 3.26 -9.46
N ILE A 4 -10.58 4.10 -10.02
CA ILE A 4 -11.61 3.70 -10.98
C ILE A 4 -11.47 4.59 -12.21
N GLN A 5 -11.15 3.98 -13.34
CA GLN A 5 -11.10 4.65 -14.63
C GLN A 5 -12.34 4.25 -15.43
N GLY A 6 -13.07 5.28 -15.87
CA GLY A 6 -14.42 5.17 -16.40
C GLY A 6 -14.67 6.14 -17.54
N SER A 7 -15.82 5.98 -18.20
CA SER A 7 -16.45 7.05 -18.97
C SER A 7 -17.94 7.11 -18.67
N VAL A 8 -18.49 8.32 -18.75
CA VAL A 8 -19.93 8.54 -18.56
C VAL A 8 -20.60 8.49 -19.94
N PRO A 9 -21.58 7.62 -20.19
CA PRO A 9 -22.40 7.67 -21.41
C PRO A 9 -23.10 9.03 -21.61
N LYS A 10 -23.36 9.41 -22.87
CA LYS A 10 -23.98 10.72 -23.21
C LYS A 10 -25.40 10.89 -22.65
N ASP A 11 -26.11 9.79 -22.49
CA ASP A 11 -27.48 9.67 -22.00
C ASP A 11 -27.55 9.34 -20.50
N SER A 12 -26.41 9.23 -19.81
CA SER A 12 -26.36 8.85 -18.39
C SER A 12 -27.19 9.78 -17.50
N GLU A 13 -28.09 9.22 -16.69
CA GLU A 13 -28.85 9.93 -15.66
C GLU A 13 -28.16 9.84 -14.30
N ARG A 14 -27.58 8.68 -13.98
CA ARG A 14 -26.81 8.42 -12.76
C ARG A 14 -26.00 7.13 -12.89
N PHE A 15 -24.96 7.04 -12.06
CA PHE A 15 -24.31 5.79 -11.71
C PHE A 15 -23.90 5.82 -10.23
N GLN A 16 -23.48 4.69 -9.67
CA GLN A 16 -23.01 4.64 -8.30
C GLN A 16 -21.82 3.70 -8.12
N VAL A 17 -21.00 4.04 -7.13
CA VAL A 17 -19.91 3.23 -6.60
C VAL A 17 -20.21 3.02 -5.12
N ASP A 18 -20.38 1.77 -4.73
CA ASP A 18 -20.82 1.34 -3.41
C ASP A 18 -19.73 0.50 -2.74
N PHE A 19 -19.26 0.91 -1.57
CA PHE A 19 -18.45 0.09 -0.67
C PHE A 19 -19.39 -0.65 0.28
N GLN A 20 -19.46 -1.97 0.16
CA GLN A 20 -20.49 -2.82 0.77
C GLN A 20 -19.91 -3.79 1.79
N CYS A 21 -20.75 -4.18 2.75
CA CYS A 21 -20.46 -5.24 3.72
C CYS A 21 -21.09 -6.55 3.22
N GLY A 22 -20.34 -7.29 2.38
CA GLY A 22 -20.80 -8.43 1.62
C GLY A 22 -21.56 -8.06 0.36
N SER A 23 -22.03 -9.10 -0.35
CA SER A 23 -22.73 -8.98 -1.63
C SER A 23 -24.16 -9.56 -1.61
N SER A 24 -24.75 -9.76 -0.43
CA SER A 24 -26.11 -10.28 -0.30
C SER A 24 -27.13 -9.35 -0.99
N VAL A 25 -28.07 -9.94 -1.73
CA VAL A 25 -29.16 -9.21 -2.41
C VAL A 25 -30.49 -9.29 -1.64
N LYS A 26 -30.62 -10.24 -0.71
CA LYS A 26 -31.82 -10.42 0.13
C LYS A 26 -31.45 -11.05 1.49
N PRO A 27 -31.43 -10.28 2.58
CA PRO A 27 -31.55 -8.81 2.59
C PRO A 27 -30.38 -8.18 1.83
N ARG A 28 -30.60 -7.00 1.25
CA ARG A 28 -29.55 -6.22 0.60
C ARG A 28 -28.44 -5.92 1.59
N ALA A 29 -27.20 -6.17 1.18
CA ALA A 29 -26.01 -5.88 1.95
C ALA A 29 -25.95 -4.39 2.34
N ASP A 30 -25.46 -4.14 3.56
CA ASP A 30 -25.17 -2.78 4.03
C ASP A 30 -24.19 -2.10 3.05
N VAL A 31 -24.38 -0.80 2.83
CA VAL A 31 -23.48 0.03 2.01
C VAL A 31 -22.83 1.04 2.95
N SER A 32 -21.56 0.81 3.29
CA SER A 32 -20.78 1.71 4.14
C SER A 32 -20.63 3.09 3.51
N PHE A 33 -20.32 3.12 2.21
CA PHE A 33 -20.19 4.36 1.45
C PHE A 33 -20.81 4.21 0.05
N HIS A 34 -21.87 4.98 -0.20
CA HIS A 34 -22.56 5.11 -1.47
C HIS A 34 -22.13 6.41 -2.14
N LEU A 35 -21.40 6.36 -3.24
CA LEU A 35 -21.03 7.53 -4.06
C LEU A 35 -21.89 7.54 -5.32
N ASN A 36 -22.77 8.54 -5.48
CA ASN A 36 -23.78 8.54 -6.54
C ASN A 36 -23.85 9.89 -7.30
N PRO A 37 -23.06 10.04 -8.38
CA PRO A 37 -23.20 11.15 -9.31
C PRO A 37 -24.55 11.09 -10.04
N ARG A 38 -25.29 12.21 -10.06
CA ARG A 38 -26.59 12.36 -10.70
C ARG A 38 -26.55 13.52 -11.70
N PHE A 39 -26.91 13.26 -12.95
CA PHE A 39 -26.82 14.21 -14.07
C PHE A 39 -28.18 14.83 -14.41
N LYS A 40 -28.86 15.38 -13.40
CA LYS A 40 -30.11 16.15 -13.57
C LYS A 40 -29.81 17.57 -14.06
N LYS A 41 -30.85 18.39 -14.27
CA LYS A 41 -30.73 19.80 -14.71
C LYS A 41 -29.76 20.62 -13.85
N SER A 42 -29.75 20.37 -12.53
CA SER A 42 -28.65 20.71 -11.64
C SER A 42 -27.98 19.41 -11.26
N ALA A 43 -26.74 19.20 -11.72
CA ALA A 43 -25.99 17.99 -11.46
C ALA A 43 -25.31 18.06 -10.09
N TYR A 44 -25.24 16.93 -9.40
CA TYR A 44 -24.66 16.85 -8.05
C TYR A 44 -24.27 15.40 -7.75
N VAL A 45 -23.44 15.24 -6.73
CA VAL A 45 -23.03 13.94 -6.19
C VAL A 45 -23.69 13.74 -4.84
N VAL A 46 -24.35 12.60 -4.66
CA VAL A 46 -24.92 12.19 -3.37
C VAL A 46 -24.00 11.17 -2.72
N CYS A 47 -23.73 11.37 -1.43
CA CYS A 47 -23.11 10.38 -0.56
C CYS A 47 -24.09 9.92 0.52
N ASN A 48 -24.13 8.62 0.82
CA ASN A 48 -24.93 8.10 1.93
C ASN A 48 -24.40 6.73 2.41
N THR A 49 -25.06 6.17 3.42
CA THR A 49 -24.83 4.85 3.99
C THR A 49 -26.18 4.12 4.08
N LEU A 50 -26.20 2.85 3.68
CA LEU A 50 -27.34 1.95 3.84
C LEU A 50 -27.04 0.98 4.98
N GLN A 51 -27.91 0.92 5.99
CA GLN A 51 -27.82 -0.08 7.06
C GLN A 51 -29.18 -0.75 7.22
N GLN A 52 -29.21 -2.07 7.24
CA GLN A 52 -30.45 -2.86 7.37
C GLN A 52 -31.51 -2.43 6.35
N GLU A 53 -31.09 -2.29 5.09
CA GLU A 53 -31.92 -1.84 3.95
C GLU A 53 -32.54 -0.44 4.09
N ARG A 54 -32.05 0.39 5.02
CA ARG A 54 -32.51 1.78 5.22
C ARG A 54 -31.38 2.77 4.95
N TRP A 55 -31.68 3.77 4.14
CA TRP A 55 -30.75 4.87 3.86
C TRP A 55 -30.70 5.85 5.03
N GLY A 56 -29.50 6.32 5.36
CA GLY A 56 -29.28 7.38 6.33
C GLY A 56 -29.49 8.79 5.74
N LYS A 57 -28.91 9.79 6.42
CA LYS A 57 -28.93 11.19 5.96
C LYS A 57 -28.01 11.38 4.74
N GLU A 58 -28.56 11.89 3.64
CA GLU A 58 -27.78 12.23 2.44
C GLU A 58 -26.80 13.39 2.72
N GLU A 59 -25.59 13.29 2.16
CA GLU A 59 -24.63 14.38 2.02
C GLU A 59 -24.53 14.73 0.53
N ILE A 60 -24.79 15.98 0.17
CA ILE A 60 -24.88 16.43 -1.22
C ILE A 60 -23.72 17.36 -1.54
N THR A 61 -22.97 17.03 -2.58
CA THR A 61 -21.93 17.90 -3.16
C THR A 61 -22.41 18.40 -4.51
N TYR A 62 -22.52 19.72 -4.66
CA TYR A 62 -22.99 20.35 -5.91
C TYR A 62 -21.89 20.53 -6.96
N GLU A 63 -20.62 20.37 -6.57
CA GLU A 63 -19.55 20.26 -7.55
C GLU A 63 -19.67 18.94 -8.33
N MET A 64 -19.67 19.03 -9.66
CA MET A 64 -19.85 17.89 -10.55
C MET A 64 -18.67 17.74 -11.52
N PRO A 65 -17.65 16.96 -11.15
CA PRO A 65 -16.47 16.74 -12.01
C PRO A 65 -16.72 15.72 -13.13
N PHE A 66 -17.75 14.87 -12.99
CA PHE A 66 -18.14 13.90 -14.02
C PHE A 66 -18.92 14.60 -15.13
N LYS A 67 -18.55 14.34 -16.39
CA LYS A 67 -19.21 14.94 -17.56
C LYS A 67 -19.74 13.85 -18.49
N LYS A 68 -20.99 13.98 -18.93
CA LYS A 68 -21.59 13.06 -19.92
C LYS A 68 -20.73 13.03 -21.20
N GLY A 69 -20.49 11.83 -21.73
CA GLY A 69 -19.66 11.59 -22.90
C GLY A 69 -18.15 11.78 -22.70
N GLN A 70 -17.66 11.87 -21.46
CA GLN A 70 -16.24 12.08 -21.15
C GLN A 70 -15.67 10.97 -20.28
N PRO A 71 -14.36 10.68 -20.38
CA PRO A 71 -13.67 9.80 -19.45
C PRO A 71 -13.52 10.48 -18.08
N PHE A 72 -13.29 9.66 -17.05
CA PHE A 72 -12.92 10.10 -15.72
C PHE A 72 -11.93 9.13 -15.08
N GLU A 73 -11.17 9.66 -14.14
CA GLU A 73 -10.47 8.88 -13.12
C GLU A 73 -10.98 9.31 -11.74
N THR A 74 -11.44 8.34 -10.95
CA THR A 74 -11.82 8.54 -9.55
C THR A 74 -10.82 7.84 -8.66
N ILE A 75 -10.23 8.57 -7.72
CA ILE A 75 -9.38 8.02 -6.66
C ILE A 75 -10.14 8.13 -5.35
N ILE A 76 -10.31 6.99 -4.68
CA ILE A 76 -10.94 6.89 -3.36
C ILE A 76 -9.88 6.42 -2.38
N LEU A 77 -9.41 7.35 -1.55
CA LEU A 77 -8.53 7.06 -0.44
C LEU A 77 -9.36 6.64 0.76
N VAL A 78 -9.10 5.43 1.26
CA VAL A 78 -9.74 4.88 2.46
C VAL A 78 -8.81 5.17 3.64
N GLN A 79 -9.17 6.14 4.46
CA GLN A 79 -8.44 6.50 5.68
C GLN A 79 -9.12 5.89 6.92
N ARG A 80 -8.47 6.02 8.08
CA ARG A 80 -8.98 5.49 9.35
C ARG A 80 -10.34 6.07 9.74
N ASP A 81 -10.60 7.34 9.43
CA ASP A 81 -11.78 8.07 9.88
C ASP A 81 -12.79 8.38 8.76
N SER A 82 -12.38 8.26 7.49
CA SER A 82 -13.18 8.70 6.36
C SER A 82 -12.73 8.11 5.01
N PHE A 83 -13.61 8.24 4.02
CA PHE A 83 -13.28 8.15 2.60
C PHE A 83 -12.96 9.55 2.07
N LYS A 84 -11.87 9.71 1.32
CA LYS A 84 -11.57 10.93 0.54
C LYS A 84 -11.65 10.62 -0.94
N VAL A 85 -12.38 11.44 -1.68
CA VAL A 85 -12.62 11.25 -3.11
C VAL A 85 -11.98 12.39 -3.89
N ALA A 86 -11.21 12.03 -4.91
CA ALA A 86 -10.72 12.93 -5.94
C ALA A 86 -11.17 12.43 -7.32
N VAL A 87 -11.48 13.36 -8.22
CA VAL A 87 -11.87 13.05 -9.60
C VAL A 87 -11.02 13.91 -10.55
N ASN A 88 -10.38 13.28 -11.53
CA ASN A 88 -9.50 13.93 -12.51
C ASN A 88 -8.43 14.82 -11.86
N GLY A 89 -7.77 14.29 -10.82
CA GLY A 89 -6.69 14.96 -10.10
C GLY A 89 -7.14 16.09 -9.14
N ARG A 90 -8.44 16.33 -8.96
CA ARG A 90 -8.95 17.35 -8.04
C ARG A 90 -9.74 16.72 -6.91
N HIS A 91 -9.51 17.20 -5.68
CA HIS A 91 -10.32 16.81 -4.52
C HIS A 91 -11.78 17.19 -4.75
N LEU A 92 -12.70 16.27 -4.42
CA LEU A 92 -14.14 16.48 -4.54
C LEU A 92 -14.83 16.53 -3.18
N LEU A 93 -14.64 15.50 -2.36
CA LEU A 93 -15.34 15.37 -1.08
C LEU A 93 -14.62 14.45 -0.09
N GLN A 94 -15.01 14.54 1.18
CA GLN A 94 -14.65 13.63 2.25
C GLN A 94 -15.92 13.15 2.96
N TYR A 95 -16.04 11.84 3.17
CA TYR A 95 -17.20 11.21 3.79
C TYR A 95 -16.78 10.42 5.02
N LYS A 96 -17.27 10.80 6.20
CA LYS A 96 -16.91 10.13 7.47
C LYS A 96 -17.55 8.74 7.54
N HIS A 97 -16.80 7.78 8.09
CA HIS A 97 -17.31 6.43 8.28
C HIS A 97 -18.54 6.43 9.20
N ARG A 98 -19.62 5.77 8.77
CA ARG A 98 -20.82 5.53 9.58
C ARG A 98 -21.01 4.05 9.94
N VAL A 99 -20.21 3.20 9.33
CA VAL A 99 -20.14 1.74 9.53
C VAL A 99 -18.67 1.39 9.72
N ASP A 100 -18.39 0.39 10.54
CA ASP A 100 -17.03 -0.10 10.77
C ASP A 100 -16.37 -0.53 9.47
N LEU A 101 -15.22 0.07 9.17
CA LEU A 101 -14.52 -0.14 7.90
C LEU A 101 -14.11 -1.60 7.69
N GLU A 102 -13.81 -2.33 8.77
CA GLU A 102 -13.44 -3.76 8.74
C GLU A 102 -14.52 -4.67 8.16
N ARG A 103 -15.78 -4.20 8.14
CA ARG A 103 -16.90 -4.95 7.55
C ARG A 103 -16.96 -4.83 6.03
N VAL A 104 -16.23 -3.90 5.43
CA VAL A 104 -16.28 -3.61 3.99
C VAL A 104 -15.37 -4.57 3.24
N ASP A 105 -15.94 -5.43 2.41
CA ASP A 105 -15.22 -6.45 1.62
C ASP A 105 -15.59 -6.45 0.14
N THR A 106 -16.58 -5.66 -0.27
CA THR A 106 -17.19 -5.72 -1.60
C THR A 106 -17.29 -4.34 -2.22
N LEU A 107 -16.81 -4.19 -3.46
CA LEU A 107 -17.02 -2.98 -4.28
C LEU A 107 -18.10 -3.25 -5.33
N GLY A 108 -19.23 -2.56 -5.22
CA GLY A 108 -20.30 -2.57 -6.21
C GLY A 108 -20.24 -1.34 -7.11
N ILE A 109 -20.33 -1.53 -8.43
CA ILE A 109 -20.50 -0.42 -9.38
C ILE A 109 -21.72 -0.72 -10.24
N SER A 110 -22.66 0.22 -10.30
CA SER A 110 -23.92 0.02 -11.05
C SER A 110 -24.48 1.33 -11.61
N GLY A 111 -25.50 1.21 -12.46
CA GLY A 111 -26.09 2.33 -13.19
C GLY A 111 -25.39 2.59 -14.53
N GLN A 112 -25.60 3.78 -15.09
CA GLN A 112 -25.17 4.12 -16.46
C GLN A 112 -23.74 4.67 -16.46
N VAL A 113 -22.76 3.78 -16.44
CA VAL A 113 -21.32 4.07 -16.49
C VAL A 113 -20.60 2.98 -17.27
N GLN A 114 -19.55 3.34 -18.00
CA GLN A 114 -18.62 2.38 -18.60
C GLN A 114 -17.35 2.38 -17.75
N ILE A 115 -16.92 1.19 -17.30
CA ILE A 115 -15.70 1.03 -16.51
C ILE A 115 -14.63 0.41 -17.40
N GLN A 116 -13.47 1.06 -17.49
CA GLN A 116 -12.31 0.54 -18.21
C GLN A 116 -11.35 -0.19 -17.28
N ALA A 117 -11.12 0.33 -16.08
CA ALA A 117 -10.22 -0.29 -15.11
C ALA A 117 -10.64 0.01 -13.66
N ILE A 118 -10.39 -0.96 -12.79
CA ILE A 118 -10.47 -0.81 -11.33
C ILE A 118 -9.12 -1.28 -10.77
N GLY A 119 -8.43 -0.38 -10.07
CA GLY A 119 -7.18 -0.66 -9.39
C GLY A 119 -7.37 -0.63 -7.88
N PHE A 120 -7.04 -1.71 -7.20
CA PHE A 120 -6.86 -1.71 -5.76
C PHE A 120 -5.38 -1.56 -5.49
N VAL A 121 -4.99 -0.38 -5.00
CA VAL A 121 -3.65 -0.19 -4.47
C VAL A 121 -3.79 -0.39 -2.97
N PRO A 122 -3.29 -1.51 -2.41
CA PRO A 122 -3.32 -1.70 -0.98
C PRO A 122 -2.78 -0.43 -0.35
N ASN A 123 -3.49 0.06 0.67
CA ASN A 123 -2.82 0.97 1.58
C ASN A 123 -1.85 0.07 2.35
N THR A 124 -0.73 -0.35 1.73
CA THR A 124 0.48 -0.68 2.49
C THR A 124 0.72 0.58 3.28
N GLY A 125 0.26 0.59 4.53
CA GLY A 125 -0.03 1.80 5.27
C GLY A 125 1.24 2.59 5.52
N TYR A 126 1.65 3.41 4.56
CA TYR A 126 2.60 4.50 4.74
C TYR A 126 1.91 5.68 5.47
N GLU A 127 1.15 5.36 6.53
CA GLU A 127 1.05 6.21 7.73
C GLU A 127 1.76 5.55 8.92
N PHE A 128 2.31 4.35 8.76
CA PHE A 128 3.67 4.09 9.19
C PHE A 128 4.50 4.06 7.91
N CYS A 129 5.21 5.15 7.59
CA CYS A 129 6.59 4.93 7.17
C CYS A 129 7.13 4.03 8.28
N LEU A 130 7.22 2.71 8.07
CA LEU A 130 7.98 1.90 9.00
C LEU A 130 9.43 2.40 8.96
N GLU A 131 9.75 3.17 7.90
CA GLU A 131 11.04 3.79 7.70
C GLU A 131 12.03 2.64 7.88
N LEU A 132 11.69 1.48 7.31
CA LEU A 132 12.45 0.26 7.45
C LEU A 132 12.42 -0.50 6.16
N PHE A 133 13.57 -1.07 5.84
CA PHE A 133 13.69 -2.05 4.78
C PHE A 133 14.65 -3.14 5.24
N THR A 134 14.46 -4.33 4.69
CA THR A 134 15.28 -5.50 5.01
C THR A 134 15.94 -6.05 3.76
N VAL A 135 17.17 -6.53 3.93
CA VAL A 135 17.92 -7.27 2.91
C VAL A 135 18.37 -8.58 3.54
N ASN A 136 17.86 -9.70 3.02
CA ASN A 136 18.18 -11.03 3.51
C ASN A 136 19.03 -11.79 2.49
N LEU A 137 20.03 -12.50 2.99
CA LEU A 137 20.72 -13.57 2.28
C LEU A 137 20.38 -14.91 2.93
N SER A 138 19.76 -15.80 2.16
CA SER A 138 19.25 -17.09 2.62
C SER A 138 19.63 -18.24 1.69
N SER A 139 19.35 -19.45 2.14
CA SER A 139 19.49 -20.69 1.38
C SER A 139 18.11 -21.18 0.94
N SER A 140 17.96 -21.52 -0.34
CA SER A 140 16.69 -22.06 -0.89
C SER A 140 16.23 -23.35 -0.24
N ASP A 141 17.15 -24.09 0.35
CA ASP A 141 16.91 -25.45 0.86
C ASP A 141 16.51 -25.45 2.35
N SER A 142 16.29 -24.26 2.94
CA SER A 142 16.00 -24.10 4.37
C SER A 142 15.24 -22.80 4.67
N SER A 143 14.67 -22.67 5.86
CA SER A 143 14.17 -21.39 6.40
C SER A 143 15.29 -20.47 6.95
N ASP A 144 16.55 -20.92 6.94
CA ASP A 144 17.66 -20.20 7.54
C ASP A 144 18.02 -18.92 6.74
N ILE A 145 18.20 -17.82 7.47
CA ILE A 145 18.70 -16.53 6.97
C ILE A 145 20.13 -16.36 7.51
N ALA A 146 21.10 -16.48 6.61
CA ALA A 146 22.52 -16.35 6.95
C ALA A 146 22.86 -14.91 7.37
N LEU A 147 22.31 -13.92 6.67
CA LEU A 147 22.44 -12.51 6.99
C LEU A 147 21.09 -11.81 6.79
N HIS A 148 20.56 -11.24 7.87
CA HIS A 148 19.44 -10.31 7.87
C HIS A 148 19.99 -8.92 8.14
N LEU A 149 19.84 -8.00 7.20
CA LEU A 149 20.08 -6.57 7.40
C LEU A 149 18.74 -5.87 7.52
N ASN A 150 18.56 -5.02 8.53
CA ASN A 150 17.30 -4.37 8.83
C ASN A 150 17.56 -2.92 9.23
N SER A 151 17.35 -2.02 8.27
CA SER A 151 17.44 -0.59 8.49
C SER A 151 16.17 -0.14 9.22
N ARG A 152 16.29 0.45 10.41
CA ARG A 152 15.19 1.01 11.21
C ARG A 152 15.42 2.52 11.34
N MET A 153 14.94 3.29 10.37
CA MET A 153 15.22 4.72 10.24
C MET A 153 14.60 5.54 11.37
N LYS A 154 13.43 5.13 11.90
CA LYS A 154 12.83 5.81 13.06
C LYS A 154 13.74 5.88 14.28
N SER A 155 14.51 4.82 14.51
CA SER A 155 15.45 4.72 15.62
C SER A 155 16.90 4.93 15.19
N ASN A 156 17.13 5.33 13.92
CA ASN A 156 18.46 5.43 13.31
C ASN A 156 19.33 4.19 13.60
N THR A 157 18.74 3.00 13.52
CA THR A 157 19.42 1.75 13.87
C THR A 157 19.55 0.87 12.65
N PHE A 158 20.76 0.41 12.34
CA PHE A 158 20.96 -0.60 11.31
C PHE A 158 21.28 -1.96 11.94
N VAL A 159 20.24 -2.79 12.06
CA VAL A 159 20.34 -4.09 12.72
C VAL A 159 20.86 -5.14 11.76
N ARG A 160 21.68 -6.04 12.29
CA ARG A 160 22.06 -7.28 11.62
C ARG A 160 21.95 -8.48 12.53
N ASN A 161 21.48 -9.58 11.96
CA ASN A 161 21.27 -10.83 12.68
C ASN A 161 21.27 -12.02 11.71
N SER A 162 21.10 -13.22 12.25
CA SER A 162 20.83 -14.45 11.49
C SER A 162 19.61 -15.13 12.10
N TYR A 163 18.78 -15.71 11.24
CA TYR A 163 17.67 -16.56 11.66
C TYR A 163 18.09 -18.00 11.37
N LEU A 164 18.37 -18.78 12.42
CA LEU A 164 18.93 -20.13 12.29
C LEU A 164 18.14 -21.08 13.18
N ARG A 165 17.78 -22.26 12.63
CA ARG A 165 17.04 -23.29 13.37
C ARG A 165 15.75 -22.73 13.98
N ASP A 166 14.98 -22.06 13.14
CA ASP A 166 13.70 -21.43 13.49
C ASP A 166 13.75 -20.39 14.61
N SER A 167 14.92 -19.77 14.82
CA SER A 167 15.11 -18.76 15.87
C SER A 167 16.02 -17.61 15.44
N TRP A 168 15.72 -16.40 15.91
CA TRP A 168 16.61 -15.25 15.77
C TRP A 168 17.78 -15.35 16.74
N GLY A 169 18.98 -15.05 16.26
CA GLY A 169 20.16 -14.89 17.11
C GLY A 169 20.21 -13.55 17.86
N ALA A 170 21.38 -13.22 18.41
CA ALA A 170 21.62 -11.91 19.01
C ALA A 170 21.75 -10.82 17.94
N GLU A 171 21.05 -9.70 18.12
CA GLU A 171 21.18 -8.52 17.25
C GLU A 171 22.54 -7.84 17.43
N GLU A 172 23.14 -7.41 16.31
CA GLU A 172 24.27 -6.49 16.30
C GLU A 172 23.81 -5.13 15.73
N VAL A 173 24.09 -4.04 16.45
CA VAL A 173 23.53 -2.70 16.16
C VAL A 173 24.57 -1.58 16.21
N SER A 174 25.85 -1.94 16.34
CA SER A 174 26.95 -0.98 16.42
C SER A 174 27.40 -0.57 15.03
N GLN A 175 27.36 0.72 14.73
CA GLN A 175 27.93 1.33 13.52
C GLN A 175 28.34 2.77 13.85
N PRO A 176 29.30 3.38 13.11
CA PRO A 176 29.72 4.75 13.36
C PRO A 176 28.57 5.76 13.20
N GLU A 177 27.80 5.63 12.12
CA GLU A 177 26.67 6.50 11.77
C GLU A 177 25.58 5.70 11.05
N PHE A 178 24.34 6.18 11.08
CA PHE A 178 23.22 5.59 10.35
C PHE A 178 23.26 6.06 8.88
N PRO A 179 23.36 5.15 7.90
CA PRO A 179 23.79 5.53 6.54
C PRO A 179 22.63 5.92 5.59
N PHE A 180 21.40 6.01 6.08
CA PHE A 180 20.22 6.17 5.24
C PHE A 180 19.41 7.43 5.62
N THR A 181 18.83 8.09 4.61
CA THR A 181 17.91 9.22 4.78
C THR A 181 16.65 8.98 3.96
N ALA A 182 15.47 9.20 4.55
CA ALA A 182 14.20 8.89 3.91
C ALA A 182 14.04 9.68 2.59
N GLY A 183 13.63 8.97 1.53
CA GLY A 183 13.47 9.55 0.19
C GLY A 183 14.77 9.82 -0.58
N GLN A 184 15.94 9.55 0.01
CA GLN A 184 17.22 9.65 -0.71
C GLN A 184 17.59 8.35 -1.41
N TYR A 185 18.28 8.50 -2.53
CA TYR A 185 18.93 7.40 -3.23
C TYR A 185 20.08 6.84 -2.36
N PHE A 186 20.28 5.53 -2.42
CA PHE A 186 21.49 4.90 -1.91
C PHE A 186 21.93 3.74 -2.81
N GLU A 187 23.23 3.47 -2.80
CA GLU A 187 23.82 2.24 -3.29
C GLU A 187 24.33 1.42 -2.10
N MET A 188 23.96 0.14 -2.01
CA MET A 188 24.46 -0.78 -1.00
C MET A 188 25.31 -1.85 -1.67
N LEU A 189 26.54 -2.02 -1.18
CA LEU A 189 27.44 -3.09 -1.56
C LEU A 189 27.55 -4.08 -0.42
N LEU A 190 27.33 -5.35 -0.72
CA LEU A 190 27.50 -6.47 0.19
C LEU A 190 28.58 -7.38 -0.37
N CYS A 191 29.71 -7.45 0.34
CA CYS A 191 30.84 -8.27 -0.02
C CYS A 191 30.93 -9.46 0.94
N CYS A 192 31.06 -10.66 0.39
CA CYS A 192 31.28 -11.89 1.17
C CYS A 192 32.77 -12.21 1.18
N ASP A 193 33.44 -11.96 2.31
CA ASP A 193 34.81 -12.37 2.55
C ASP A 193 34.86 -13.76 3.21
N PRO A 194 36.02 -14.44 3.26
CA PRO A 194 36.13 -15.77 3.89
C PRO A 194 35.69 -15.82 5.36
N SER A 195 35.75 -14.72 6.11
CA SER A 195 35.45 -14.68 7.55
C SER A 195 34.18 -13.91 7.92
N GLN A 196 33.69 -13.02 7.05
CA GLN A 196 32.59 -12.12 7.36
C GLN A 196 31.94 -11.54 6.11
N PHE A 197 30.74 -10.99 6.27
CA PHE A 197 30.16 -10.05 5.31
C PHE A 197 30.63 -8.63 5.62
N LYS A 198 30.90 -7.85 4.58
CA LYS A 198 31.19 -6.42 4.66
C LYS A 198 30.10 -5.65 3.93
N VAL A 199 29.59 -4.60 4.57
CA VAL A 199 28.56 -3.74 3.98
C VAL A 199 29.09 -2.33 3.83
N ALA A 200 28.94 -1.78 2.63
CA ALA A 200 29.19 -0.37 2.33
C ALA A 200 27.91 0.27 1.78
N VAL A 201 27.71 1.55 2.09
CA VAL A 201 26.61 2.36 1.57
C VAL A 201 27.19 3.63 0.98
N ASN A 202 26.82 3.96 -0.26
CA ASN A 202 27.30 5.13 -1.01
C ASN A 202 28.85 5.23 -1.03
N GLY A 203 29.53 4.10 -1.25
CA GLY A 203 30.98 4.02 -1.31
C GLY A 203 31.71 4.06 0.04
N VAL A 204 31.01 4.19 1.16
CA VAL A 204 31.58 4.24 2.51
C VAL A 204 31.32 2.93 3.24
N HIS A 205 32.36 2.34 3.82
CA HIS A 205 32.21 1.14 4.66
C HIS A 205 31.38 1.46 5.92
N VAL A 206 30.35 0.67 6.18
CA VAL A 206 29.43 0.86 7.30
C VAL A 206 29.68 -0.16 8.40
N LEU A 207 29.79 -1.45 8.04
CA LEU A 207 29.78 -2.52 9.02
C LEU A 207 30.35 -3.87 8.53
N ASP A 208 30.78 -4.69 9.49
CA ASP A 208 31.31 -6.06 9.33
C ASP A 208 30.48 -7.10 10.12
N TYR A 209 29.95 -8.13 9.49
CA TYR A 209 29.17 -9.18 10.16
C TYR A 209 29.83 -10.56 10.04
N LYS A 210 30.31 -11.11 11.15
CA LYS A 210 30.97 -12.43 11.16
C LYS A 210 30.00 -13.54 10.77
N HIS A 211 30.49 -14.49 9.97
CA HIS A 211 29.68 -15.61 9.52
C HIS A 211 29.19 -16.45 10.70
N ARG A 212 27.87 -16.57 10.84
CA ARG A 212 27.22 -17.48 11.80
C ARG A 212 26.89 -18.85 11.19
N VAL A 213 26.97 -18.94 9.86
CA VAL A 213 26.82 -20.17 9.08
C VAL A 213 28.18 -20.59 8.50
N LYS A 214 28.39 -21.89 8.28
CA LYS A 214 29.64 -22.41 7.71
C LYS A 214 29.57 -22.71 6.21
N GLY A 215 28.40 -23.06 5.69
CA GLY A 215 28.19 -23.40 4.28
C GLY A 215 27.77 -22.18 3.46
N LEU A 216 28.71 -21.27 3.19
CA LEU A 216 28.44 -20.04 2.43
C LEU A 216 27.96 -20.34 1.00
N GLU A 217 28.39 -21.47 0.44
CA GLU A 217 27.98 -21.97 -0.88
C GLU A 217 26.47 -22.25 -1.00
N LYS A 218 25.78 -22.39 0.13
CA LYS A 218 24.33 -22.62 0.16
C LYS A 218 23.52 -21.33 0.07
N ILE A 219 24.16 -20.17 0.25
CA ILE A 219 23.48 -18.88 0.18
C ILE A 219 23.24 -18.55 -1.29
N ASN A 220 21.99 -18.68 -1.72
CA ASN A 220 21.60 -18.57 -3.13
C ASN A 220 20.32 -17.75 -3.35
N GLN A 221 19.77 -17.15 -2.28
CA GLN A 221 18.59 -16.31 -2.33
C GLN A 221 18.88 -14.93 -1.75
N LEU A 222 18.38 -13.91 -2.45
CA LEU A 222 18.34 -12.53 -2.02
C LEU A 222 16.88 -12.10 -1.91
N GLU A 223 16.49 -11.63 -0.74
CA GLU A 223 15.15 -11.08 -0.49
C GLU A 223 15.28 -9.63 -0.02
N ILE A 224 14.54 -8.73 -0.67
CA ILE A 224 14.49 -7.30 -0.31
C ILE A 224 13.03 -6.97 -0.04
N MET A 225 12.75 -6.46 1.16
CA MET A 225 11.40 -6.14 1.62
C MET A 225 11.35 -4.78 2.31
N GLY A 226 10.13 -4.26 2.49
CA GLY A 226 9.87 -3.02 3.23
C GLY A 226 9.89 -1.77 2.36
N ASP A 227 10.17 -0.64 2.99
CA ASP A 227 9.95 0.72 2.50
C ASP A 227 11.08 1.20 1.57
N VAL A 228 11.36 0.45 0.50
CA VAL A 228 12.40 0.77 -0.48
C VAL A 228 11.88 0.62 -1.91
N LYS A 229 12.20 1.61 -2.77
CA LYS A 229 12.01 1.49 -4.21
C LYS A 229 13.26 0.88 -4.82
N LEU A 230 13.21 -0.40 -5.15
CA LEU A 230 14.32 -1.09 -5.81
C LEU A 230 14.48 -0.57 -7.25
N LEU A 231 15.70 -0.12 -7.58
CA LEU A 231 16.02 0.38 -8.93
C LEU A 231 16.82 -0.63 -9.74
N ASP A 232 17.79 -1.29 -9.13
CA ASP A 232 18.68 -2.24 -9.78
C ASP A 232 19.27 -3.23 -8.75
N VAL A 233 19.64 -4.43 -9.22
CA VAL A 233 20.35 -5.45 -8.45
C VAL A 233 21.38 -6.08 -9.36
N LYS A 234 22.64 -6.09 -8.91
CA LYS A 234 23.75 -6.70 -9.64
C LYS A 234 24.48 -7.66 -8.72
N ILE A 235 24.80 -8.83 -9.26
CA ILE A 235 25.54 -9.90 -8.58
C ILE A 235 26.75 -10.19 -9.46
N TRP A 236 27.92 -10.24 -8.84
CA TRP A 236 29.22 -10.40 -9.50
C TRP A 236 30.00 -11.52 -8.82
#